data_AF-A5GDH3-F1
#
_entry.id   AF-A5GDH3-F1
#
_cell.length_a   1.000
_cell.length_b   1.000
_cell.length_c   1.000
_cell.angle_alpha   90.00
_cell.angle_beta   90.00
_cell.angle_gamma   90.00
#
_symmetry.space_group_name_H-M   'P 1'
#
loop_
_entity.id
_entity.type
_entity.pdbx_description
1 polymer ?
#
loop_
_entity_poly.entity_id
_entity_poly.type
_entity_poly.pdbx_seq_one_letter_code
_entity_poly.pdbx_strand_id
1 'polypeptide(L)' 'MGKCKEKPKYNVVSMRVSDEEKATLIEMTLQSCKSISRLMREAIRLYAQQAEAGVNRR' A
#
# COMPACT_ATOMS: atom_id res chain seq x y z
N MET A 1 2.17 -28.42 10.62
CA MET A 1 1.39 -27.47 9.80
C MET A 1 0.64 -26.55 10.74
N GLY A 2 1.00 -25.26 10.75
CA GLY A 2 0.53 -24.29 11.76
C GLY A 2 -0.94 -23.90 11.54
N LYS A 3 -1.71 -23.85 12.63
CA LYS A 3 -3.14 -23.48 12.64
C LYS A 3 -3.37 -22.15 11.93
N CYS A 4 -4.15 -22.14 10.85
CA CYS A 4 -4.66 -20.93 10.24
C CYS A 4 -5.51 -20.18 11.28
N LYS A 5 -5.10 -18.97 11.66
CA LYS A 5 -5.93 -18.09 12.50
C LYS A 5 -7.18 -17.72 11.69
N GLU A 6 -8.36 -18.05 12.18
CA GLU A 6 -9.66 -17.76 11.53
C GLU A 6 -9.87 -16.28 11.20
N LYS A 7 -9.20 -15.36 11.89
CA LYS A 7 -9.24 -13.91 11.62
C LYS A 7 -7.84 -13.29 11.74
N PRO A 8 -7.05 -13.23 10.66
CA PRO A 8 -5.77 -12.53 10.72
C PRO A 8 -6.01 -11.04 10.99
N LYS A 9 -5.19 -10.44 11.85
CA LYS A 9 -5.27 -9.01 12.19
C LYS A 9 -5.03 -8.10 10.97
N TYR A 10 -4.39 -8.64 9.93
CA TYR A 10 -4.08 -7.94 8.68
C TYR A 10 -3.90 -8.96 7.55
N ASN A 11 -4.35 -8.59 6.36
CA ASN A 11 -4.03 -9.32 5.13
C ASN A 11 -2.63 -8.91 4.65
N VAL A 12 -1.89 -9.87 4.09
CA VAL A 12 -0.58 -9.63 3.49
C VAL A 12 -0.74 -9.67 1.98
N VAL A 13 -0.24 -8.64 1.30
CA VAL A 13 -0.21 -8.56 -0.16
C VAL A 13 1.26 -8.61 -0.59
N SER A 14 1.57 -9.48 -1.55
CA SER A 14 2.86 -9.49 -2.24
C SER A 14 2.71 -8.71 -3.54
N MET A 15 3.61 -7.76 -3.78
CA MET A 15 3.59 -6.89 -4.96
C MET A 15 4.92 -7.02 -5.70
N ARG A 16 4.87 -7.02 -7.03
CA ARG A 16 6.05 -6.89 -7.89
C ARG A 16 6.25 -5.42 -8.22
N VAL A 17 7.48 -4.96 -8.10
CA VAL A 17 7.92 -3.60 -8.41
C VAL A 17 9.27 -3.69 -9.11
N SER A 18 9.57 -2.71 -9.94
CA SER A 18 10.90 -2.48 -10.49
C SER A 18 11.91 -2.08 -9.41
N ASP A 19 13.20 -2.13 -9.76
CA ASP A 19 14.27 -1.69 -8.88
C ASP A 19 14.19 -0.17 -8.64
N GLU A 20 13.78 0.63 -9.64
CA GLU A 20 13.58 2.07 -9.47
C GLU A 20 12.45 2.36 -8.47
N GLU A 21 11.28 1.73 -8.63
CA GLU A 21 10.14 1.93 -7.73
C GLU A 21 10.48 1.51 -6.29
N LYS A 22 11.24 0.42 -6.12
CA LYS A 22 11.72 -0.01 -4.81
C LYS A 22 12.64 1.02 -4.18
N ALA A 23 13.58 1.58 -4.94
CA ALA A 23 14.49 2.62 -4.45
C ALA A 23 13.71 3.86 -3.99
N THR A 24 12.73 4.31 -4.78
CA THR A 24 11.85 5.42 -4.42
C THR A 24 11.07 5.14 -3.13
N LEU A 25 10.51 3.93 -2.96
CA LEU A 25 9.79 3.57 -1.72
C LEU A 25 10.68 3.57 -0.47
N ILE A 26 11.94 3.16 -0.61
CA ILE A 26 12.92 3.21 0.47
C ILE A 26 13.24 4.66 0.82
N GLU A 27 13.50 5.51 -0.18
CA GLU A 27 13.78 6.93 0.04
C GLU A 27 12.60 7.64 0.74
N MET A 28 11.38 7.40 0.28
CA MET A 28 10.17 7.96 0.92
C MET A 28 10.01 7.52 2.38
N THR A 29 10.39 6.27 2.69
CA THR A 29 10.38 5.75 4.06
C THR A 29 11.36 6.51 4.95
N LEU A 30 12.55 6.83 4.43
CA LEU A 30 13.58 7.59 5.14
C LEU A 30 13.15 9.04 5.35
N GLN A 31 12.62 9.71 4.33
CA GLN A 31 12.23 11.12 4.40
C GLN A 31 11.00 11.36 5.29
N SER A 32 10.04 10.44 5.28
CA SER A 32 8.76 10.62 6.00
C SER A 32 8.73 9.97 7.39
N CYS A 33 9.75 9.18 7.75
CA CYS A 33 9.77 8.32 8.93
C CYS A 33 8.54 7.38 9.03
N LYS A 34 7.93 7.02 7.88
CA LYS A 34 6.77 6.12 7.81
C LYS A 34 7.19 4.77 7.21
N SER A 35 6.66 3.67 7.77
CA SER A 35 6.86 2.36 7.16
C SER A 35 6.19 2.27 5.78
N ILE A 36 6.72 1.39 4.91
CA ILE A 36 6.15 1.08 3.59
C ILE A 36 4.66 0.75 3.71
N SER A 37 4.24 -0.05 4.70
CA SER A 37 2.83 -0.39 4.90
C SER A 37 1.96 0.83 5.24
N ARG A 38 2.51 1.85 5.91
CA ARG A 38 1.79 3.10 6.19
C ARG A 38 1.69 3.96 4.93
N LEU A 39 2.79 4.10 4.17
CA LEU A 39 2.80 4.80 2.89
C LEU A 39 1.80 4.19 1.90
N MET A 40 1.80 2.85 1.76
CA MET A 40 0.89 2.15 0.86
C MET A 40 -0.58 2.30 1.28
N ARG A 41 -0.90 2.31 2.58
CA ARG A 41 -2.26 2.59 3.05
C ARG A 41 -2.71 4.02 2.69
N GLU A 42 -1.81 4.99 2.76
CA GLU A 42 -2.10 6.37 2.35
C GLU A 42 -2.31 6.45 0.83
N ALA A 43 -1.43 5.83 0.04
CA ALA A 43 -1.57 5.75 -1.42
C ALA A 43 -2.90 5.10 -1.85
N ILE A 44 -3.29 3.99 -1.22
CA ILE A 44 -4.59 3.33 -1.50
C ILE A 44 -5.76 4.30 -1.26
N ARG A 45 -5.75 5.05 -0.15
CA ARG A 45 -6.83 6.01 0.16
C ARG A 45 -6.89 7.15 -0.84
N LEU A 46 -5.73 7.70 -1.21
CA LEU A 46 -5.64 8.79 -2.20
C LEU A 46 -6.14 8.33 -3.57
N TYR A 47 -5.72 7.14 -4.00
CA TYR A 47 -6.14 6.57 -5.28
C TYR A 47 -7.64 6.23 -5.28
N ALA A 48 -8.17 5.66 -4.19
CA ALA A 48 -9.60 5.37 -4.07
C ALA A 48 -10.46 6.64 -4.17
N GLN A 49 -10.07 7.72 -3.50
CA GLN A 49 -10.75 9.01 -3.60
C GLN A 49 -10.76 9.57 -5.03
N GLN A 50 -9.63 9.44 -5.74
CA GLN A 50 -9.54 9.85 -7.14
C GLN A 50 -10.40 8.98 -8.06
N ALA A 51 -10.44 7.67 -7.81
CA ALA A 51 -11.27 6.74 -8.56
C ALA A 51 -12.76 7.05 -8.39
N GLU A 52 -13.22 7.32 -7.16
CA GLU A 52 -14.61 7.72 -6.88
C GLU A 52 -14.96 9.06 -7.55
N ALA A 53 -14.05 10.04 -7.51
CA ALA A 53 -14.24 11.33 -8.16
C ALA A 53 -14.28 11.24 -9.70
N GLY A 54 -13.58 10.27 -10.30
CA GLY A 54 -13.60 9.99 -11.73
C GLY A 54 -14.81 9.17 -12.18
N VAL A 55 -15.33 8.29 -11.32
CA VAL A 55 -16.54 7.49 -11.59
C VAL A 55 -17.80 8.38 -11.62
N ASN A 56 -17.84 9.46 -10.83
CA ASN A 56 -18.97 10.39 -10.83
C ASN A 56 -19.05 11.31 -12.07
N ARG A 57 -18.20 11.06 -13.08
CA ARG A 57 -18.23 11.72 -14.41
C ARG A 57 -18.65 10.78 -15.55
N ARG A 58 -19.12 9.56 -15.25
CA ARG A 58 -19.69 8.63 -16.23
C ARG A 58 -21.17 8.41 -15.99
#